data_AF-A0A7G8IM01-F1
#
_entry.id   AF-A0A7G8IM01-F1
#
_cell.length_a   1.000
_cell.length_b   1.000
_cell.length_c   1.000
_cell.angle_alpha   90.00
_cell.angle_beta   90.00
_cell.angle_gamma   90.00
#
_symmetry.space_group_name_H-M   'P 1'
#
loop_
_entity.id
_entity.type
_entity.pdbx_description
1 polymer ?
#
loop_
_entity_poly.entity_id
_entity_poly.type
_entity_poly.pdbx_seq_one_letter_code
_entity_poly.pdbx_strand_id
1 'polypeptide(L)' 'MVHFPTLETFQNWYQGLVNGGSAQAFVNVPLGDFEGEYLVIRPDAVIGVRVEPQYASIDDA' A
#
# COMPACT_ATOMS: atom_id res chain seq x y z
N MET A 1 4.05 -1.63 8.75
CA MET A 1 3.07 -0.57 8.41
C MET A 1 3.61 0.11 7.17
N VAL A 2 2.77 0.40 6.17
CA VAL A 2 3.20 0.97 4.89
C VAL A 2 2.66 2.38 4.81
N HIS A 3 3.54 3.34 4.52
CA HIS A 3 3.20 4.75 4.46
C HIS A 3 3.35 5.21 3.01
N PHE A 4 2.34 5.91 2.52
CA PHE A 4 2.37 6.52 1.20
C PHE A 4 2.58 8.02 1.37
N PRO A 5 3.57 8.62 0.67
CA PRO A 5 3.88 10.04 0.83
C PRO A 5 2.75 10.94 0.31
N THR A 6 1.95 10.45 -0.64
CA THR A 6 0.81 11.18 -1.20
C THR A 6 -0.39 10.25 -1.37
N LEU A 7 -1.59 10.85 -1.37
CA LEU A 7 -2.84 10.14 -1.67
C LEU A 7 -2.82 9.52 -3.06
N GLU A 8 -2.23 10.20 -4.04
CA GLU A 8 -2.13 9.72 -5.42
C GLU A 8 -1.29 8.43 -5.51
N THR A 9 -0.14 8.40 -4.81
CA THR A 9 0.70 7.19 -4.76
C THR A 9 -0.05 6.02 -4.12
N PHE A 10 -0.81 6.28 -3.05
CA PHE A 10 -1.68 5.26 -2.45
C PHE A 10 -2.76 4.78 -3.42
N GLN A 11 -3.45 5.71 -4.10
CA GLN A 11 -4.53 5.37 -5.03
C GLN A 11 -4.03 4.50 -6.19
N ASN A 12 -2.89 4.86 -6.80
CA ASN A 12 -2.28 4.09 -7.87
C ASN A 12 -1.95 2.66 -7.43
N TRP A 13 -1.38 2.49 -6.22
CA TRP A 13 -1.10 1.18 -5.65
C TRP A 13 -2.38 0.39 -5.35
N TYR A 14 -3.36 1.03 -4.70
CA TYR A 14 -4.60 0.38 -4.27
C TYR A 14 -5.46 -0.08 -5.46
N GLN A 15 -5.49 0.69 -6.55
CA GLN A 15 -6.14 0.26 -7.79
C GLN A 15 -5.51 -1.03 -8.35
N GLY A 16 -4.19 -1.18 -8.25
CA GLY A 16 -3.51 -2.43 -8.64
C GLY A 16 -3.89 -3.62 -7.76
N LEU A 17 -4.08 -3.40 -6.46
CA LEU A 17 -4.54 -4.44 -5.53
C LEU A 17 -6.00 -4.86 -5.80
N VAL A 18 -6.90 -3.90 -6.01
CA VAL A 18 -8.34 -4.16 -6.22
C VAL A 18 -8.64 -4.73 -7.59
N ASN A 19 -7.98 -4.22 -8.64
CA ASN A 19 -8.21 -4.64 -10.02
C ASN A 19 -7.26 -5.76 -10.48
N GLY A 20 -6.30 -6.16 -9.64
CA GLY A 20 -5.28 -7.19 -9.94
C GLY A 20 -5.82 -8.62 -10.00
N GLY A 21 -7.09 -8.81 -10.36
CA GLY A 21 -7.81 -10.07 -10.25
C GLY A 21 -7.15 -11.27 -10.96
N SER A 22 -7.48 -12.44 -10.40
CA SER A 22 -7.04 -13.82 -10.70
C SER A 22 -5.78 -14.28 -9.97
N ALA A 23 -5.89 -15.50 -9.40
CA ALA A 23 -5.12 -16.11 -8.31
C ALA A 23 -3.59 -16.24 -8.44
N GLN A 24 -2.99 -15.60 -9.45
CA GLN A 24 -1.58 -15.67 -9.79
C GLN A 24 -0.93 -14.30 -9.97
N ALA A 25 -1.67 -13.20 -9.86
CA ALA A 25 -1.09 -11.87 -9.88
C ALA A 25 -0.32 -11.59 -8.58
N PHE A 26 0.91 -11.09 -8.72
CA PHE A 26 1.69 -10.58 -7.59
C PHE A 26 1.49 -9.08 -7.48
N VAL A 27 1.36 -8.58 -6.25
CA VAL A 27 1.30 -7.14 -5.95
C VAL A 27 2.52 -6.74 -5.14
N ASN A 28 3.20 -5.70 -5.57
CA ASN A 28 4.34 -5.13 -4.86
C ASN A 28 3.83 -4.17 -3.79
N VAL A 29 4.26 -4.36 -2.55
CA VAL A 29 3.98 -3.49 -1.41
C VAL A 29 5.28 -2.77 -1.05
N PRO A 30 5.34 -1.43 -1.11
CA PRO A 30 6.57 -0.71 -0.82
C PRO A 30 6.99 -0.91 0.64
N LEU A 31 8.28 -1.15 0.87
CA LEU A 31 8.85 -1.26 2.20
C LEU A 31 9.33 0.11 2.68
N GLY A 32 8.40 0.90 3.24
CA GLY A 32 8.67 2.14 3.99
C GLY A 32 9.95 2.89 3.59
N ASP A 33 10.98 2.78 4.44
CA ASP A 33 12.21 3.56 4.38
C ASP A 33 13.21 3.15 3.27
N PHE A 34 12.88 2.12 2.47
CA PHE A 34 13.80 1.54 1.48
C PHE A 34 13.31 1.81 0.06
N GLU A 35 13.92 2.80 -0.59
CA GLU A 35 13.66 3.07 -2.01
C GLU A 35 14.04 1.87 -2.88
N GLY A 36 13.12 1.45 -3.74
CA GLY A 36 13.33 0.33 -4.66
C GLY A 36 13.12 -1.06 -4.06
N GLU A 37 12.80 -1.18 -2.76
CA GLU A 37 12.48 -2.45 -2.12
C GLU A 37 10.98 -2.67 -1.93
N TYR A 38 10.55 -3.91 -2.18
CA TYR A 38 9.13 -4.28 -2.18
C TYR A 38 8.93 -5.65 -1.54
N LEU A 39 7.89 -5.76 -0.73
CA LEU A 39 7.30 -7.05 -0.38
C LEU A 39 6.36 -7.48 -1.51
N VAL A 40 6.49 -8.71 -1.97
CA VAL A 40 5.61 -9.26 -3.00
C VAL A 40 4.54 -10.13 -2.36
N ILE A 41 3.26 -9.78 -2.56
CA ILE A 41 2.13 -10.52 -1.99
C ILE A 41 1.24 -11.12 -3.08
N ARG A 42 0.54 -12.20 -2.73
CA ARG A 42 -0.57 -12.75 -3.53
C ARG A 42 -1.87 -12.19 -2.94
N PRO A 43 -2.65 -11.38 -3.68
CA PRO A 43 -3.89 -10.79 -3.18
C PRO A 43 -4.86 -11.83 -2.60
N ASP A 44 -4.97 -13.00 -3.22
CA ASP A 44 -5.85 -14.09 -2.76
C ASP A 44 -5.46 -14.70 -1.41
N ALA A 45 -4.24 -14.49 -0.94
CA ALA A 45 -3.78 -14.93 0.38
C ALA A 45 -3.99 -13.86 1.47
N VAL A 46 -4.52 -12.68 1.12
CA VAL A 46 -4.77 -11.58 2.05
C VAL A 46 -6.17 -11.71 2.64
N ILE A 47 -6.25 -11.88 3.96
CA ILE A 47 -7.53 -12.01 4.69
C ILE A 47 -8.21 -10.65 4.85
N GLY A 48 -7.43 -9.56 4.89
CA GLY A 48 -7.95 -8.20 4.97
C GLY A 48 -6.85 -7.15 4.94
N VAL A 49 -7.23 -5.93 4.55
CA VAL A 49 -6.36 -4.74 4.55
C VAL A 49 -7.04 -3.65 5.36
N ARG A 50 -6.33 -3.10 6.35
CA ARG A 50 -6.76 -1.91 7.10
C ARG A 50 -6.06 -0.70 6.52
N VAL A 51 -6.86 0.29 6.10
CA VAL A 51 -6.39 1.56 5.57
C VAL A 51 -6.84 2.65 6.53
N GLU A 52 -5.91 3.52 6.93
CA GLU A 52 -6.19 4.64 7.81
C GLU A 52 -5.55 5.90 7.25
N PRO A 53 -6.27 7.04 7.24
CA PRO A 53 -5.65 8.32 6.93
C PRO A 53 -4.63 8.64 8.01
N GLN A 54 -3.42 8.99 7.58
CA GLN A 54 -2.44 9.61 8.46
C GLN A 54 -2.61 11.10 8.39
N TYR A 55 -3.22 11.66 9.41
CA TYR A 55 -3.12 13.08 9.67
C TYR A 55 -1.77 13.29 10.35
N ALA A 56 -0.89 14.07 9.74
CA ALA A 56 0.12 14.75 10.55
C ALA A 56 -0.70 15.56 11.56
N SER A 57 -0.62 15.22 12.85
CA SER A 57 -1.07 16.14 13.87
C SER A 57 -0.43 17.48 13.52
N ILE A 58 -1.25 18.53 13.41
CA ILE A 58 -0.74 19.89 13.57
C ILE A 58 -0.23 19.92 15.02
N ASP A 59 1.04 19.61 15.19
CA ASP A 59 1.83 19.71 16.41
C ASP A 59 3.22 20.04 15.85
N ASP A 60 3.69 21.28 15.83
CA ASP A 60 3.68 22.32 16.86
C ASP A 60 3.52 23.71 16.20
N ALA A 61 3.11 24.70 16.97
CA ALA A 61 2.98 26.10 16.56
C ALA A 61 4.32 26.75 16.13
#